data_AF-A0A0J8RH73-F1
#
_entry.id   AF-A0A0J8RH73-F1
#
_cell.length_a   1.000
_cell.length_b   1.000
_cell.length_c   1.000
_cell.angle_alpha   90.00
_cell.angle_beta   90.00
_cell.angle_gamma   90.00
#
_symmetry.space_group_name_H-M   'P 1'
#
loop_
_entity.id
_entity.type
_entity.pdbx_description
1 polymer ?
#
loop_
_entity_poly.entity_id
_entity_poly.type
_entity_poly.pdbx_seq_one_letter_code
_entity_poly.pdbx_strand_id
1 'polypeptide(L)'
;MPSEPSVADNGQLCGVINNAEHEENPPEDTQTFFIPPLLSLPSELLYEIFSYVSALDLTSLSATCQFLREHANSELLWAALVDSNVHTRLHDPSPFESFRSLYVAYHPFWFLVRNKIWFSDVKNTGKLILVRYNAPRGRIEGYRIVARHSIRFVQAWSKNPSVIVSSFDPVVSLWLDDPVILLEKELALGWGSDSHGRRSEVRMPMDLEAQRVFSSFIFCDKTETREDEDESRMVWPPSTIPADERVNVAYSDIETFAFRDKPLRLKEVSEAGFRLRRWIQFGGNMSTFEVGTVMDGVSTFGTLRPDLYTPTKDKPYQGIWIGDYSGHGSDKIMTPRRLDHSAAGATVENAASSSQATSSQNVEPGNVPYRGLKAIKLTGDPNVPRGEITFKADDIGPNGTIRIADEEMFRGARVVNSWGHIAATNFARDTYIPSQLILISNDCIAHYWTELGHISYYRRIDIDQLLNQ
;
A
#
# COMPACT_ATOMS: atom_id res chain seq x y z
N MET A 1 -37.57 -20.26 -67.06
CA MET A 1 -37.29 -20.68 -68.46
C MET A 1 -36.18 -19.79 -68.99
N PRO A 2 -35.27 -20.25 -69.88
CA PRO A 2 -34.97 -21.63 -70.33
C PRO A 2 -33.87 -22.27 -69.42
N SER A 3 -33.12 -23.35 -69.71
CA SER A 3 -33.43 -24.67 -70.32
C SER A 3 -32.29 -25.68 -70.03
N GLU A 4 -32.63 -26.96 -69.84
CA GLU A 4 -31.78 -28.13 -70.11
C GLU A 4 -32.48 -29.01 -71.18
N PRO A 5 -31.94 -30.15 -71.63
CA PRO A 5 -30.65 -30.34 -72.31
C PRO A 5 -30.85 -31.09 -73.66
N SER A 6 -29.78 -31.49 -74.36
CA SER A 6 -29.88 -32.48 -75.46
C SER A 6 -28.76 -33.53 -75.41
N VAL A 7 -29.11 -34.76 -75.79
CA VAL A 7 -28.37 -36.01 -75.53
C VAL A 7 -27.77 -36.58 -76.84
N ALA A 8 -26.83 -37.54 -76.69
CA ALA A 8 -26.42 -38.56 -77.67
C ALA A 8 -25.37 -38.13 -78.74
N ASP A 9 -24.54 -39.02 -79.33
CA ASP A 9 -24.43 -40.48 -79.13
C ASP A 9 -23.05 -41.11 -79.47
N ASN A 10 -22.79 -42.27 -78.86
CA ASN A 10 -21.96 -43.44 -79.21
C ASN A 10 -20.80 -43.46 -80.26
N GLY A 11 -19.67 -44.05 -79.83
CA GLY A 11 -18.91 -45.11 -80.57
C GLY A 11 -17.66 -44.71 -81.38
N GLN A 12 -16.66 -45.58 -81.66
CA GLN A 12 -16.32 -46.92 -81.12
C GLN A 12 -14.87 -47.36 -81.58
N LEU A 13 -14.13 -48.04 -80.70
CA LEU A 13 -12.91 -48.91 -80.87
C LEU A 13 -11.73 -48.53 -81.81
N CYS A 14 -10.52 -48.45 -81.20
CA CYS A 14 -9.28 -49.25 -81.45
C CYS A 14 -8.04 -48.45 -80.97
N GLY A 15 -7.06 -48.97 -80.24
CA GLY A 15 -6.82 -50.33 -79.74
C GLY A 15 -5.32 -50.69 -79.83
N VAL A 16 -4.55 -50.51 -78.74
CA VAL A 16 -3.23 -51.15 -78.53
C VAL A 16 -3.10 -51.50 -77.05
N ILE A 17 -2.65 -52.72 -76.79
CA ILE A 17 -2.41 -53.28 -75.45
C ILE A 17 -0.94 -53.03 -75.09
N ASN A 18 -0.66 -52.57 -73.87
CA ASN A 18 0.64 -52.79 -73.23
C ASN A 18 0.42 -52.96 -71.73
N ASN A 19 0.76 -54.14 -71.21
CA ASN A 19 0.74 -54.41 -69.78
C ASN A 19 1.99 -53.79 -69.14
N ALA A 20 1.80 -52.93 -68.14
CA ALA A 20 2.85 -52.56 -67.19
C ALA A 20 2.21 -52.36 -65.81
N GLU A 21 2.34 -53.40 -64.99
CA GLU A 21 2.46 -53.44 -63.52
C GLU A 21 1.56 -52.51 -62.67
N HIS A 22 0.79 -53.16 -61.79
CA HIS A 22 0.10 -52.51 -60.67
C HIS A 22 1.09 -51.89 -59.69
N GLU A 23 1.09 -50.57 -59.57
CA GLU A 23 1.31 -49.88 -58.29
C GLU A 23 0.00 -49.23 -57.87
N GLU A 24 -0.58 -49.71 -56.76
CA GLU A 24 -1.69 -49.01 -56.10
C GLU A 24 -1.13 -47.73 -55.46
N ASN A 25 -1.44 -46.57 -56.05
CA ASN A 25 -1.24 -45.29 -55.37
C ASN A 25 -2.06 -45.31 -54.06
N PRO A 26 -1.44 -45.10 -52.88
CA PRO A 26 -2.20 -44.90 -51.66
C PRO A 26 -3.04 -43.63 -51.78
N PRO A 27 -4.20 -43.53 -51.10
CA PRO A 27 -5.01 -42.32 -51.12
C PRO A 27 -4.22 -41.15 -50.54
N GLU A 28 -4.11 -40.06 -51.32
CA GLU A 28 -3.40 -38.85 -50.91
C GLU A 28 -3.96 -38.27 -49.61
N ASP A 29 -3.05 -38.02 -48.66
CA ASP A 29 -3.15 -37.08 -47.55
C ASP A 29 -4.51 -36.95 -46.85
N THR A 30 -4.79 -37.93 -45.97
CA THR A 30 -5.57 -37.60 -44.76
C THR A 30 -4.74 -36.64 -43.91
N GLN A 31 -4.88 -35.34 -44.14
CA GLN A 31 -4.24 -34.30 -43.30
C GLN A 31 -4.70 -34.49 -41.86
N THR A 32 -3.85 -35.11 -41.04
CA THR A 32 -4.02 -35.17 -39.60
C THR A 32 -3.88 -33.74 -39.08
N PHE A 33 -5.02 -33.10 -38.77
CA PHE A 33 -5.04 -31.78 -38.15
C PHE A 33 -4.22 -31.84 -36.86
N PHE A 34 -3.00 -31.30 -36.91
CA PHE A 34 -2.12 -31.23 -35.75
C PHE A 34 -2.72 -30.22 -34.76
N ILE A 35 -3.47 -30.73 -33.79
CA ILE A 35 -3.96 -29.93 -32.67
C ILE A 35 -2.75 -29.63 -31.78
N PRO A 36 -2.37 -28.35 -31.57
CA PRO A 36 -1.27 -27.99 -30.69
C PRO A 36 -1.51 -28.55 -29.27
N PRO A 37 -0.50 -29.07 -28.55
CA PRO A 37 -0.71 -29.74 -27.26
C PRO A 37 -1.45 -28.92 -26.20
N LEU A 38 -1.35 -27.59 -26.24
CA LEU A 38 -2.11 -26.68 -25.37
C LEU A 38 -3.62 -26.72 -25.68
N LEU A 39 -4.01 -26.81 -26.95
CA LEU A 39 -5.42 -26.81 -27.37
C LEU A 39 -6.09 -28.18 -27.19
N SER A 40 -5.32 -29.23 -26.89
CA SER A 40 -5.85 -30.56 -26.52
C SER A 40 -6.03 -30.77 -25.01
N LEU A 41 -5.71 -29.77 -24.17
CA LEU A 41 -5.91 -29.88 -22.72
C LEU A 41 -7.39 -29.73 -22.33
N PRO A 42 -7.87 -30.45 -21.30
CA PRO A 42 -9.16 -30.18 -20.67
C PRO A 42 -9.28 -28.74 -20.15
N SER A 43 -10.50 -28.20 -20.15
CA SER A 43 -10.81 -26.83 -19.71
C SER A 43 -10.38 -26.54 -18.27
N GLU A 44 -10.40 -27.54 -17.39
CA GLU A 44 -9.96 -27.44 -16.00
C GLU A 44 -8.44 -27.24 -15.89
N LEU A 45 -7.66 -27.94 -16.73
CA LEU A 45 -6.19 -27.76 -16.78
C LEU A 45 -5.83 -26.43 -17.42
N LEU A 46 -6.58 -25.98 -18.44
CA LEU A 46 -6.42 -24.65 -19.01
C LEU A 46 -6.73 -23.55 -17.98
N TYR A 47 -7.81 -23.70 -17.22
CA TYR A 47 -8.16 -22.78 -16.12
C TYR A 47 -7.04 -22.73 -15.06
N GLU A 48 -6.56 -23.88 -14.60
CA GLU A 48 -5.47 -23.97 -13.62
C GLU A 48 -4.20 -23.25 -14.14
N ILE A 49 -3.77 -23.54 -15.37
CA ILE A 49 -2.61 -22.88 -16.01
C ILE A 49 -2.83 -21.36 -16.11
N PHE A 50 -4.04 -20.93 -16.50
CA PHE A 50 -4.37 -19.51 -16.68
C PHE A 50 -4.54 -18.76 -15.35
N SER A 51 -4.78 -19.46 -14.23
CA SER A 51 -4.85 -18.84 -12.91
C SER A 51 -3.51 -18.26 -12.43
N TYR A 52 -2.39 -18.72 -13.01
CA TYR A 52 -1.03 -18.29 -12.67
C TYR A 52 -0.49 -17.13 -13.53
N VAL A 53 -1.21 -16.66 -14.55
CA VAL A 53 -0.72 -15.62 -15.48
C VAL A 53 -1.37 -14.26 -15.22
N SER A 54 -0.71 -13.18 -15.64
CA SER A 54 -1.23 -11.82 -15.39
C SER A 54 -2.43 -11.46 -16.29
N ALA A 55 -3.17 -10.41 -15.93
CA ALA A 55 -4.25 -9.87 -16.77
C ALA A 55 -3.78 -9.46 -18.19
N LEU A 56 -2.51 -9.04 -18.33
CA LEU A 56 -1.92 -8.71 -19.64
C LEU A 56 -1.61 -9.98 -20.45
N ASP A 57 -1.20 -11.05 -19.78
CA ASP A 57 -0.97 -12.36 -20.40
C ASP A 57 -2.29 -13.02 -20.81
N LEU A 58 -3.34 -12.96 -19.98
CA LEU A 58 -4.70 -13.38 -20.35
C LEU A 58 -5.23 -12.60 -21.56
N THR A 59 -4.93 -11.31 -21.64
CA THR A 59 -5.28 -10.47 -22.81
C THR A 59 -4.51 -10.90 -24.06
N SER A 60 -3.22 -11.23 -23.90
CA SER A 60 -2.38 -11.74 -24.99
C SER A 60 -2.84 -13.13 -25.47
N LEU A 61 -3.12 -14.05 -24.56
CA LEU A 61 -3.74 -15.36 -24.83
C LEU A 61 -5.08 -15.19 -25.55
N SER A 62 -5.92 -14.25 -25.11
CA SER A 62 -7.21 -13.94 -25.74
C SER A 62 -7.09 -13.46 -27.19
N ALA A 63 -5.94 -12.90 -27.59
CA ALA A 63 -5.70 -12.44 -28.95
C ALA A 63 -5.16 -13.53 -29.89
N THR A 64 -4.80 -14.72 -29.38
CA THR A 64 -4.15 -15.78 -30.19
C THR A 64 -5.13 -16.56 -31.07
N CYS A 65 -6.21 -17.11 -30.50
CA CYS A 65 -7.24 -17.84 -31.22
C CYS A 65 -8.57 -17.83 -30.45
N GLN A 66 -9.69 -18.21 -31.10
CA GLN A 66 -11.01 -18.20 -30.48
C GLN A 66 -11.12 -19.11 -29.24
N PHE A 67 -10.57 -20.32 -29.29
CA PHE A 67 -10.62 -21.28 -28.18
C PHE A 67 -9.91 -20.73 -26.93
N LEU A 68 -8.71 -20.15 -27.10
CA LEU A 68 -7.98 -19.51 -26.01
C LEU A 68 -8.66 -18.23 -25.53
N ARG A 69 -9.32 -17.48 -26.42
CA ARG A 69 -10.19 -16.34 -26.06
C ARG A 69 -11.35 -16.75 -25.17
N GLU A 70 -12.03 -17.84 -25.47
CA GLU A 70 -13.17 -18.29 -24.65
C GLU A 70 -12.72 -18.69 -23.24
N HIS A 71 -11.60 -19.42 -23.11
CA HIS A 71 -11.07 -19.84 -21.81
C HIS A 71 -10.42 -18.69 -21.01
N ALA A 72 -9.64 -17.81 -21.65
CA ALA A 72 -8.95 -16.69 -20.97
C ALA A 72 -9.90 -15.55 -20.58
N ASN A 73 -11.15 -15.54 -21.07
CA ASN A 73 -12.21 -14.62 -20.62
C ASN A 73 -13.19 -15.29 -19.64
N SER A 74 -12.80 -16.41 -19.01
CA SER A 74 -13.56 -17.02 -17.92
C SER A 74 -13.70 -16.07 -16.72
N GLU A 75 -14.94 -15.83 -16.28
CA GLU A 75 -15.24 -14.94 -15.15
C GLU A 75 -14.52 -15.34 -13.86
N LEU A 76 -14.24 -16.62 -13.64
CA LEU A 76 -13.51 -17.11 -12.46
C LEU A 76 -12.05 -16.60 -12.42
N LEU A 77 -11.39 -16.50 -13.58
CA LEU A 77 -10.02 -15.96 -13.68
C LEU A 77 -10.01 -14.47 -13.35
N TRP A 78 -10.95 -13.70 -13.93
CA TRP A 78 -11.04 -12.26 -13.71
C TRP A 78 -11.54 -11.93 -12.29
N ALA A 79 -12.41 -12.76 -11.71
CA ALA A 79 -12.81 -12.66 -10.31
C ALA A 79 -11.61 -12.87 -9.37
N ALA A 80 -10.77 -13.89 -9.61
CA ALA A 80 -9.55 -14.13 -8.84
C ALA A 80 -8.56 -12.95 -8.95
N LEU A 81 -8.42 -12.36 -10.15
CA LEU A 81 -7.62 -11.15 -10.36
C LEU A 81 -8.17 -9.94 -9.59
N VAL A 82 -9.48 -9.72 -9.55
CA VAL A 82 -10.07 -8.64 -8.73
C VAL A 82 -9.91 -8.92 -7.23
N ASP A 83 -10.21 -10.15 -6.79
CA ASP A 83 -10.04 -10.62 -5.40
C ASP A 83 -8.62 -10.38 -4.88
N SER A 84 -7.59 -10.54 -5.72
CA SER A 84 -6.18 -10.30 -5.35
C SER A 84 -5.85 -8.82 -5.04
N ASN A 85 -6.75 -7.90 -5.39
CA ASN A 85 -6.59 -6.45 -5.21
C ASN A 85 -7.53 -5.84 -4.16
N VAL A 86 -8.57 -6.56 -3.74
CA VAL A 86 -9.52 -6.11 -2.69
C VAL A 86 -9.24 -6.83 -1.36
N HIS A 87 -9.96 -6.45 -0.30
CA HIS A 87 -9.75 -7.00 1.06
C HIS A 87 -10.88 -7.92 1.51
N THR A 88 -12.05 -7.73 0.91
CA THR A 88 -13.22 -8.58 1.05
C THR A 88 -13.52 -9.12 -0.34
N ARG A 89 -13.58 -10.46 -0.47
CA ARG A 89 -13.94 -11.13 -1.72
C ARG A 89 -15.23 -10.53 -2.27
N LEU A 90 -15.24 -10.25 -3.58
CA LEU A 90 -16.47 -9.84 -4.25
C LEU A 90 -17.27 -11.07 -4.68
N HIS A 91 -18.58 -11.04 -4.47
CA HIS A 91 -19.48 -12.12 -4.89
C HIS A 91 -20.05 -11.90 -6.30
N ASP A 92 -20.05 -10.66 -6.76
CA ASP A 92 -20.55 -10.24 -8.07
C ASP A 92 -19.78 -9.00 -8.56
N PRO A 93 -19.78 -8.72 -9.89
CA PRO A 93 -19.06 -7.60 -10.45
C PRO A 93 -19.87 -6.28 -10.46
N SER A 94 -21.07 -6.21 -9.87
CA SER A 94 -21.95 -5.04 -9.95
C SER A 94 -21.22 -3.76 -9.50
N PRO A 95 -21.43 -2.61 -10.16
CA PRO A 95 -22.35 -2.32 -11.27
C PRO A 95 -21.80 -2.65 -12.68
N PHE A 96 -20.74 -3.46 -12.78
CA PHE A 96 -20.14 -3.86 -14.05
C PHE A 96 -20.78 -5.15 -14.59
N GLU A 97 -20.72 -5.34 -15.91
CA GLU A 97 -21.32 -6.50 -16.61
C GLU A 97 -20.56 -7.81 -16.37
N SER A 98 -19.30 -7.72 -15.96
CA SER A 98 -18.37 -8.85 -15.78
C SER A 98 -17.19 -8.45 -14.90
N PHE A 99 -16.58 -9.41 -14.20
CA PHE A 99 -15.35 -9.20 -13.45
C PHE A 99 -14.21 -8.71 -14.35
N ARG A 100 -14.19 -9.15 -15.61
CA ARG A 100 -13.26 -8.61 -16.60
C ARG A 100 -13.45 -7.12 -16.83
N SER A 101 -14.69 -6.66 -17.04
CA SER A 101 -14.97 -5.24 -17.28
C SER A 101 -14.69 -4.38 -16.04
N LEU A 102 -14.94 -4.90 -14.83
CA LEU A 102 -14.52 -4.29 -13.57
C LEU A 102 -12.99 -4.18 -13.47
N TYR A 103 -12.26 -5.27 -13.69
CA TYR A 103 -10.79 -5.27 -13.61
C TYR A 103 -10.18 -4.27 -14.60
N VAL A 104 -10.63 -4.30 -15.86
CA VAL A 104 -10.14 -3.41 -16.92
C VAL A 104 -10.47 -1.95 -16.60
N ALA A 105 -11.65 -1.65 -16.06
CA ALA A 105 -12.04 -0.28 -15.72
C ALA A 105 -11.07 0.35 -14.71
N TYR A 106 -10.59 -0.38 -13.71
CA TYR A 106 -9.66 0.16 -12.70
C TYR A 106 -8.20 -0.19 -12.90
N HIS A 107 -7.82 -0.81 -14.02
CA HIS A 107 -6.42 -1.01 -14.34
C HIS A 107 -5.78 0.31 -14.83
N PRO A 108 -4.69 0.83 -14.23
CA PRO A 108 -3.78 0.17 -13.29
C PRO A 108 -3.95 0.54 -11.80
N PHE A 109 -4.95 1.34 -11.44
CA PHE A 109 -5.21 1.88 -10.09
C PHE A 109 -5.44 0.84 -8.98
N TRP A 110 -5.57 -0.44 -9.29
CA TRP A 110 -5.80 -1.52 -8.31
C TRP A 110 -4.80 -1.56 -7.16
N PHE A 111 -3.54 -1.11 -7.36
CA PHE A 111 -2.55 -1.02 -6.28
C PHE A 111 -3.00 -0.07 -5.15
N LEU A 112 -3.83 0.94 -5.44
CA LEU A 112 -4.35 1.87 -4.43
C LEU A 112 -5.21 1.13 -3.40
N VAL A 113 -6.08 0.23 -3.87
CA VAL A 113 -6.89 -0.63 -3.00
C VAL A 113 -5.97 -1.63 -2.33
N ARG A 114 -5.19 -2.43 -3.08
CA ARG A 114 -4.34 -3.52 -2.55
C ARG A 114 -3.50 -3.11 -1.33
N ASN A 115 -2.95 -1.88 -1.36
CA ASN A 115 -2.11 -1.34 -0.31
C ASN A 115 -2.84 -0.82 0.96
N LYS A 116 -4.15 -0.54 0.89
CA LYS A 116 -4.99 0.08 1.95
C LYS A 116 -4.57 1.48 2.39
N ILE A 117 -3.39 1.59 2.99
CA ILE A 117 -2.94 2.73 3.79
C ILE A 117 -2.00 3.60 2.97
N TRP A 118 -2.32 4.90 2.89
CA TRP A 118 -1.51 5.87 2.17
C TRP A 118 -1.26 7.11 3.02
N PHE A 119 -0.03 7.59 3.04
CA PHE A 119 0.35 8.77 3.82
C PHE A 119 1.27 9.73 3.05
N SER A 120 1.10 11.04 3.29
CA SER A 120 1.63 12.08 2.40
C SER A 120 2.82 12.88 2.93
N ASP A 121 3.61 13.39 1.99
CA ASP A 121 4.73 14.30 2.17
C ASP A 121 4.34 15.75 2.54
N VAL A 122 3.08 16.05 2.88
CA VAL A 122 2.65 17.40 3.29
C VAL A 122 3.46 17.89 4.49
N LYS A 123 4.15 19.03 4.36
CA LYS A 123 5.16 19.50 5.32
C LYS A 123 4.62 19.54 6.75
N ASN A 124 5.43 19.02 7.67
CA ASN A 124 5.17 18.82 9.09
C ASN A 124 4.01 17.84 9.38
N THR A 125 2.80 18.12 8.91
CA THR A 125 1.58 17.42 9.32
C THR A 125 1.34 16.10 8.63
N GLY A 126 1.60 16.02 7.32
CA GLY A 126 1.23 14.86 6.51
C GLY A 126 -0.28 14.68 6.41
N LYS A 127 -0.67 13.54 5.83
CA LYS A 127 -2.03 13.02 5.80
C LYS A 127 -1.95 11.51 5.97
N LEU A 128 -3.01 10.92 6.49
CA LEU A 128 -3.23 9.48 6.50
C LEU A 128 -4.61 9.21 5.91
N ILE A 129 -4.65 8.45 4.81
CA ILE A 129 -5.89 8.05 4.14
C ILE A 129 -5.96 6.52 4.04
N LEU A 130 -7.18 6.00 4.05
CA LEU A 130 -7.47 4.63 3.66
C LEU A 130 -8.18 4.64 2.31
N VAL A 131 -7.79 3.74 1.41
CA VAL A 131 -8.39 3.56 0.09
C VAL A 131 -9.07 2.20 -0.01
N ARG A 132 -10.25 2.15 -0.64
CA ARG A 132 -11.02 0.93 -0.86
C ARG A 132 -11.72 0.93 -2.22
N TYR A 133 -12.16 -0.24 -2.65
CA TYR A 133 -13.20 -0.38 -3.67
C TYR A 133 -14.57 -0.40 -2.99
N ASN A 134 -15.48 0.47 -3.42
CA ASN A 134 -16.87 0.52 -2.98
C ASN A 134 -17.74 -0.24 -4.01
N ALA A 135 -17.99 -1.52 -3.76
CA ALA A 135 -18.71 -2.38 -4.70
C ALA A 135 -20.13 -1.87 -5.04
N PRO A 136 -21.01 -1.48 -4.09
CA PRO A 136 -22.33 -0.95 -4.40
C PRO A 136 -22.35 0.30 -5.31
N ARG A 137 -21.24 1.05 -5.37
CA ARG A 137 -21.09 2.25 -6.21
C ARG A 137 -20.12 2.07 -7.38
N GLY A 138 -19.47 0.92 -7.49
CA GLY A 138 -18.54 0.61 -8.57
C GLY A 138 -17.34 1.54 -8.69
N ARG A 139 -16.74 2.00 -7.58
CA ARG A 139 -15.68 3.04 -7.59
C ARG A 139 -14.55 2.79 -6.60
N ILE A 140 -13.36 3.30 -6.89
CA ILE A 140 -12.27 3.38 -5.91
C ILE A 140 -12.39 4.73 -5.18
N GLU A 141 -12.50 4.69 -3.86
CA GLU A 141 -12.66 5.87 -3.00
C GLU A 141 -11.63 5.83 -1.86
N GLY A 142 -11.10 7.00 -1.48
CA GLY A 142 -10.10 7.11 -0.43
C GLY A 142 -10.34 8.29 0.48
N TYR A 143 -10.30 8.06 1.80
CA TYR A 143 -10.77 9.01 2.81
C TYR A 143 -9.75 9.23 3.92
N ARG A 144 -9.74 10.43 4.50
CA ARG A 144 -8.89 10.74 5.66
C ARG A 144 -9.39 10.00 6.90
N ILE A 145 -8.46 9.47 7.68
CA ILE A 145 -8.75 9.00 9.04
C ILE A 145 -8.89 10.23 9.95
N VAL A 146 -10.09 10.44 10.47
CA VAL A 146 -10.38 11.48 11.45
C VAL A 146 -10.68 10.87 12.81
N ALA A 147 -10.47 11.65 13.86
CA ALA A 147 -10.77 11.25 15.22
C ALA A 147 -11.53 12.36 15.93
N ARG A 148 -12.71 12.01 16.44
CA ARG A 148 -13.49 12.90 17.29
C ARG A 148 -13.07 12.66 18.72
N HIS A 149 -12.62 13.71 19.40
CA HIS A 149 -12.41 13.65 20.84
C HIS A 149 -13.76 13.40 21.53
N SER A 150 -13.80 12.37 22.37
CA SER A 150 -14.80 12.26 23.45
C SER A 150 -14.55 13.36 24.49
N ILE A 151 -15.42 13.44 25.51
CA ILE A 151 -15.27 14.40 26.61
C ILE A 151 -13.90 14.18 27.28
N ARG A 152 -13.01 15.18 27.19
CA ARG A 152 -11.70 15.13 27.84
C ARG A 152 -11.86 15.31 29.35
N PHE A 153 -11.67 14.23 30.11
CA PHE A 153 -11.49 14.32 31.55
C PHE A 153 -10.01 14.60 31.84
N VAL A 154 -9.74 15.78 32.37
CA VAL A 154 -8.43 16.18 32.85
C VAL A 154 -8.42 15.98 34.36
N GLN A 155 -7.54 15.12 34.86
CA GLN A 155 -7.42 14.83 36.29
C GLN A 155 -5.97 14.82 36.76
N ALA A 156 -5.74 15.20 38.02
CA ALA A 156 -4.45 15.05 38.66
C ALA A 156 -4.14 13.57 38.90
N TRP A 157 -2.90 13.15 38.68
CA TRP A 157 -2.49 11.76 38.91
C TRP A 157 -2.38 11.47 40.40
N SER A 158 -3.03 10.40 40.88
CA SER A 158 -3.08 10.04 42.30
C SER A 158 -1.70 9.81 42.94
N LYS A 159 -0.70 9.40 42.15
CA LYS A 159 0.67 9.18 42.60
C LYS A 159 1.53 10.46 42.64
N ASN A 160 1.20 11.45 41.81
CA ASN A 160 1.83 12.77 41.85
C ASN A 160 0.82 13.84 41.39
N PRO A 161 0.21 14.59 42.31
CA PRO A 161 -0.82 15.58 41.97
C PRO A 161 -0.35 16.74 41.07
N SER A 162 0.95 16.94 40.88
CA SER A 162 1.46 17.91 39.88
C SER A 162 1.43 17.38 38.44
N VAL A 163 1.16 16.08 38.24
CA VAL A 163 1.07 15.45 36.93
C VAL A 163 -0.38 15.44 36.46
N ILE A 164 -0.59 15.96 35.26
CA ILE A 164 -1.89 16.02 34.61
C ILE A 164 -2.07 14.79 33.71
N VAL A 165 -3.21 14.11 33.86
CA VAL A 165 -3.63 13.02 32.97
C VAL A 165 -4.78 13.50 32.10
N SER A 166 -4.57 13.50 30.77
CA SER A 166 -5.62 13.74 29.78
C SER A 166 -6.23 12.40 29.37
N SER A 167 -7.48 12.12 29.74
CA SER A 167 -8.17 10.91 29.27
C SER A 167 -8.36 10.97 27.74
N PHE A 168 -7.97 9.92 27.02
CA PHE A 168 -8.15 9.88 25.57
C PHE A 168 -8.71 8.53 25.10
N ASP A 169 -9.95 8.61 24.60
CA ASP A 169 -10.71 7.52 24.01
C ASP A 169 -11.44 8.05 22.76
N PRO A 170 -10.73 8.19 21.63
CA PRO A 170 -11.27 8.85 20.44
C PRO A 170 -12.24 7.93 19.69
N VAL A 171 -13.31 8.52 19.14
CA VAL A 171 -14.09 7.85 18.11
C VAL A 171 -13.38 8.09 16.78
N VAL A 172 -12.79 7.04 16.22
CA VAL A 172 -12.07 7.08 14.94
C VAL A 172 -13.03 6.69 13.81
N SER A 173 -13.02 7.45 12.72
CA SER A 173 -13.82 7.16 11.53
C SER A 173 -13.14 7.66 10.26
N LEU A 174 -13.66 7.23 9.11
CA LEU A 174 -13.38 7.90 7.84
C LEU A 174 -14.18 9.21 7.75
N TRP A 175 -13.60 10.23 7.15
CA TRP A 175 -14.34 11.46 6.79
C TRP A 175 -14.90 11.31 5.38
N LEU A 176 -16.14 10.84 5.28
CA LEU A 176 -16.76 10.43 4.02
C LEU A 176 -17.21 11.62 3.13
N ASP A 177 -17.30 12.84 3.68
CA ASP A 177 -17.82 14.02 2.96
C ASP A 177 -16.77 14.80 2.13
N ASP A 178 -15.46 14.57 2.35
CA ASP A 178 -14.38 15.12 1.50
C ASP A 178 -13.41 13.99 1.13
N PRO A 179 -13.75 13.18 0.11
CA PRO A 179 -12.83 12.19 -0.43
C PRO A 179 -11.50 12.84 -0.86
N VAL A 180 -10.44 12.06 -0.77
CA VAL A 180 -9.08 12.41 -1.21
C VAL A 180 -8.75 11.67 -2.51
N ILE A 181 -9.27 10.46 -2.67
CA ILE A 181 -9.30 9.72 -3.94
C ILE A 181 -10.76 9.49 -4.31
N LEU A 182 -11.11 9.76 -5.57
CA LEU A 182 -12.39 9.40 -6.15
C LEU A 182 -12.15 9.04 -7.63
N LEU A 183 -12.13 7.74 -7.92
CA LEU A 183 -11.94 7.21 -9.26
C LEU A 183 -13.22 6.48 -9.68
N GLU A 184 -13.97 7.13 -10.56
CA GLU A 184 -15.17 6.61 -11.20
C GLU A 184 -14.82 5.93 -12.54
N LYS A 185 -15.74 5.08 -13.01
CA LYS A 185 -15.55 4.21 -14.18
C LYS A 185 -15.11 4.97 -15.43
N GLU A 186 -15.73 6.11 -15.67
CA GLU A 186 -15.57 6.93 -16.87
C GLU A 186 -14.16 7.55 -16.97
N LEU A 187 -13.53 7.80 -15.83
CA LEU A 187 -12.23 8.48 -15.74
C LEU A 187 -11.07 7.51 -15.95
N ALA A 188 -11.17 6.32 -15.37
CA ALA A 188 -10.12 5.33 -15.45
C ALA A 188 -10.02 4.69 -16.85
N LEU A 189 -11.13 4.66 -17.61
CA LEU A 189 -11.15 4.37 -19.06
C LEU A 189 -10.51 5.47 -19.93
N GLY A 190 -10.39 6.71 -19.42
CA GLY A 190 -9.82 7.85 -20.17
C GLY A 190 -8.29 7.88 -20.22
N TRP A 191 -7.60 6.98 -19.52
CA TRP A 191 -6.14 6.99 -19.43
C TRP A 191 -5.50 6.64 -20.78
N GLY A 192 -4.84 7.64 -21.39
CA GLY A 192 -4.13 7.52 -22.67
C GLY A 192 -4.70 8.36 -23.82
N SER A 193 -5.90 8.95 -23.69
CA SER A 193 -6.61 9.60 -24.80
C SER A 193 -6.32 11.09 -25.03
N ASP A 194 -5.49 11.77 -24.22
CA ASP A 194 -5.22 13.20 -24.39
C ASP A 194 -4.13 13.48 -25.45
N SER A 195 -4.51 14.23 -26.48
CA SER A 195 -3.64 14.71 -27.56
C SER A 195 -2.61 15.77 -27.12
N HIS A 196 -2.74 16.33 -25.91
CA HIS A 196 -1.85 17.37 -25.38
C HIS A 196 -0.70 16.85 -24.50
N GLY A 197 -0.45 15.54 -24.47
CA GLY A 197 0.73 14.96 -23.82
C GLY A 197 0.66 14.87 -22.28
N ARG A 198 -0.43 15.30 -21.63
CA ARG A 198 -0.65 15.08 -20.18
C ARG A 198 -1.07 13.63 -19.83
N ARG A 199 -0.43 12.63 -20.42
CA ARG A 199 -0.70 11.18 -20.25
C ARG A 199 -0.55 10.62 -18.81
N SER A 200 -0.30 11.48 -17.83
CA SER A 200 0.08 11.15 -16.45
C SER A 200 -0.82 11.76 -15.38
N GLU A 201 -1.79 12.61 -15.75
CA GLU A 201 -2.67 13.31 -14.81
C GLU A 201 -4.14 12.94 -15.06
N VAL A 202 -4.82 12.41 -14.05
CA VAL A 202 -6.24 12.02 -14.10
C VAL A 202 -7.03 12.90 -13.14
N ARG A 203 -7.89 13.77 -13.69
CA ARG A 203 -8.74 14.66 -12.89
C ARG A 203 -9.83 13.86 -12.18
N MET A 204 -10.07 14.17 -10.91
CA MET A 204 -11.11 13.55 -10.10
C MET A 204 -12.25 14.57 -9.86
N PRO A 205 -13.51 14.25 -10.17
CA PRO A 205 -14.65 15.16 -10.06
C PRO A 205 -15.10 15.27 -8.59
N MET A 206 -14.42 16.12 -7.83
CA MET A 206 -14.71 16.33 -6.41
C MET A 206 -15.86 17.33 -6.23
N ASP A 207 -16.69 17.19 -5.20
CA ASP A 207 -17.78 18.14 -4.89
C ASP A 207 -17.30 19.59 -4.75
N LEU A 208 -16.05 19.79 -4.31
CA LEU A 208 -15.41 21.10 -4.18
C LEU A 208 -15.04 21.76 -5.52
N GLU A 209 -15.22 21.09 -6.67
CA GLU A 209 -15.14 21.75 -7.98
C GLU A 209 -16.20 22.88 -8.11
N ALA A 210 -17.34 22.76 -7.42
CA ALA A 210 -18.34 23.84 -7.32
C ALA A 210 -17.78 25.11 -6.63
N GLN A 211 -16.76 24.94 -5.77
CA GLN A 211 -16.00 26.03 -5.12
C GLN A 211 -14.71 26.37 -5.89
N ARG A 212 -14.56 25.87 -7.13
CA ARG A 212 -13.37 25.98 -7.99
C ARG A 212 -12.10 25.36 -7.40
N VAL A 213 -12.24 24.37 -6.53
CA VAL A 213 -11.13 23.56 -6.02
C VAL A 213 -11.08 22.26 -6.80
N PHE A 214 -10.02 22.05 -7.57
CA PHE A 214 -9.84 20.91 -8.45
C PHE A 214 -8.83 19.94 -7.87
N SER A 215 -8.97 18.64 -8.17
CA SER A 215 -8.03 17.60 -7.74
C SER A 215 -7.65 16.68 -8.90
N SER A 216 -6.37 16.34 -8.99
CA SER A 216 -5.85 15.37 -9.94
C SER A 216 -5.01 14.30 -9.26
N PHE A 217 -5.15 13.07 -9.71
CA PHE A 217 -4.23 11.97 -9.46
C PHE A 217 -3.09 11.97 -10.48
N ILE A 218 -1.85 11.71 -10.04
CA ILE A 218 -0.66 11.64 -10.88
C ILE A 218 0.16 10.40 -10.50
N PHE A 219 0.51 9.57 -11.48
CA PHE A 219 1.38 8.40 -11.26
C PHE A 219 2.83 8.81 -10.98
N CYS A 220 3.50 8.05 -10.10
CA CYS A 220 4.95 8.12 -9.93
C CYS A 220 5.66 7.07 -10.82
N ASP A 221 6.90 7.37 -11.16
CA ASP A 221 7.82 6.41 -11.77
C ASP A 221 8.50 5.55 -10.68
N LYS A 222 8.90 4.32 -11.03
CA LYS A 222 9.73 3.46 -10.19
C LYS A 222 11.15 3.99 -10.17
N THR A 223 11.63 4.44 -9.01
CA THR A 223 13.05 4.77 -8.89
C THR A 223 13.88 3.50 -8.83
N GLU A 224 14.78 3.30 -9.78
CA GLU A 224 15.83 2.28 -9.64
C GLU A 224 16.65 2.57 -8.38
N THR A 225 16.64 1.64 -7.44
CA THR A 225 17.50 1.67 -6.24
C THR A 225 18.95 1.51 -6.67
N ARG A 226 19.62 2.65 -6.89
CA ARG A 226 21.07 2.69 -7.08
C ARG A 226 21.73 2.64 -5.71
N GLU A 227 22.63 1.68 -5.53
CA GLU A 227 23.37 1.43 -4.28
C GLU A 227 24.20 2.66 -3.82
N ASP A 228 24.48 3.57 -4.75
CA ASP A 228 24.90 4.95 -4.48
C ASP A 228 23.73 5.77 -3.88
N GLU A 229 23.33 5.47 -2.65
CA GLU A 229 22.41 6.31 -1.86
C GLU A 229 23.11 7.62 -1.45
N ASP A 230 23.16 8.57 -2.38
CA ASP A 230 23.45 9.97 -2.06
C ASP A 230 22.37 10.50 -1.11
N GLU A 231 22.75 10.81 0.14
CA GLU A 231 21.91 11.35 1.20
C GLU A 231 21.16 12.63 0.79
N SER A 232 21.57 13.27 -0.32
CA SER A 232 20.88 14.43 -0.93
C SER A 232 19.50 14.12 -1.52
N ARG A 233 19.18 12.85 -1.83
CA ARG A 233 17.92 12.49 -2.51
C ARG A 233 16.70 12.57 -1.58
N MET A 234 15.86 13.57 -1.82
CA MET A 234 14.53 13.67 -1.19
C MET A 234 13.59 12.57 -1.72
N VAL A 235 13.38 11.53 -0.93
CA VAL A 235 12.51 10.38 -1.27
C VAL A 235 11.31 10.24 -0.31
N TRP A 236 10.25 9.59 -0.79
CA TRP A 236 9.07 9.25 0.01
C TRP A 236 8.68 7.77 -0.15
N PRO A 237 8.36 7.01 0.92
CA PRO A 237 8.48 7.36 2.35
C PRO A 237 9.88 7.84 2.77
N PRO A 238 10.04 8.52 3.92
CA PRO A 238 11.36 8.90 4.44
C PRO A 238 12.13 7.66 4.91
N SER A 239 13.47 7.73 4.95
CA SER A 239 14.35 6.60 5.31
C SER A 239 14.11 6.03 6.71
N THR A 240 13.55 6.83 7.62
CA THR A 240 13.10 6.41 8.96
C THR A 240 11.97 5.36 8.92
N ILE A 241 11.16 5.36 7.87
CA ILE A 241 10.08 4.40 7.62
C ILE A 241 10.60 3.32 6.65
N PRO A 242 10.61 2.04 7.04
CA PRO A 242 10.95 0.95 6.13
C PRO A 242 9.96 0.87 4.95
N ALA A 243 10.48 0.72 3.73
CA ALA A 243 9.71 0.58 2.51
C ALA A 243 10.54 -0.21 1.49
N ASP A 244 9.89 -1.03 0.67
CA ASP A 244 10.55 -1.84 -0.37
C ASP A 244 10.87 -1.02 -1.63
N GLU A 245 10.03 -0.03 -1.91
CA GLU A 245 10.18 0.93 -2.99
C GLU A 245 9.89 2.34 -2.43
N ARG A 246 10.57 3.34 -2.96
CA ARG A 246 10.35 4.77 -2.65
C ARG A 246 10.16 5.51 -3.96
N VAL A 247 9.61 6.72 -3.88
CA VAL A 247 9.45 7.62 -5.03
C VAL A 247 10.19 8.93 -4.78
N ASN A 248 10.72 9.53 -5.83
CA ASN A 248 11.44 10.79 -5.75
C ASN A 248 10.47 11.97 -5.50
N VAL A 249 10.82 12.84 -4.55
CA VAL A 249 10.10 14.08 -4.21
C VAL A 249 10.83 15.32 -4.72
N ALA A 250 12.09 15.19 -5.15
CA ALA A 250 12.85 16.31 -5.69
C ALA A 250 12.22 16.84 -6.99
N TYR A 251 11.87 18.13 -6.98
CA TYR A 251 11.39 18.84 -8.16
C TYR A 251 12.57 19.09 -9.10
N SER A 252 12.43 18.67 -10.36
CA SER A 252 13.45 18.86 -11.39
C SER A 252 13.70 20.31 -11.77
N ASP A 253 12.67 21.15 -11.64
CA ASP A 253 12.68 22.48 -12.24
C ASP A 253 11.70 23.41 -11.51
N ILE A 254 12.24 24.51 -10.98
CA ILE A 254 11.48 25.49 -10.17
C ILE A 254 10.67 26.42 -11.09
N GLU A 255 11.07 26.58 -12.35
CA GLU A 255 10.42 27.51 -13.29
C GLU A 255 9.26 26.85 -14.07
N THR A 256 9.40 25.57 -14.43
CA THR A 256 8.37 24.85 -15.21
C THR A 256 7.43 23.99 -14.37
N PHE A 257 7.78 23.70 -13.09
CA PHE A 257 7.10 22.75 -12.21
C PHE A 257 6.85 21.36 -12.85
N ALA A 258 7.61 21.02 -13.89
CA ALA A 258 7.46 19.79 -14.62
C ALA A 258 8.11 18.65 -13.82
N PHE A 259 7.33 17.64 -13.43
CA PHE A 259 7.82 16.41 -12.84
C PHE A 259 8.69 15.64 -13.84
N ARG A 260 9.99 15.49 -13.54
CA ARG A 260 10.95 14.66 -14.29
C ARG A 260 10.45 13.22 -14.46
N ASP A 261 9.89 12.70 -13.37
CA ASP A 261 9.62 11.28 -13.16
C ASP A 261 8.11 11.04 -13.35
N LYS A 262 7.70 11.01 -14.63
CA LYS A 262 6.35 10.65 -15.09
C LYS A 262 6.46 9.38 -15.96
N PRO A 263 5.88 8.25 -15.54
CA PRO A 263 6.03 7.00 -16.28
C PRO A 263 5.44 7.14 -17.69
N LEU A 264 6.24 6.77 -18.70
CA LEU A 264 5.84 6.78 -20.11
C LEU A 264 5.17 5.47 -20.51
N ARG A 265 5.46 4.40 -19.78
CA ARG A 265 4.96 3.03 -19.98
C ARG A 265 4.39 2.50 -18.68
N LEU A 266 3.33 1.70 -18.76
CA LEU A 266 2.68 1.05 -17.60
C LEU A 266 3.67 0.37 -16.64
N LYS A 267 4.68 -0.34 -17.16
CA LYS A 267 5.67 -1.08 -16.34
C LYS A 267 6.52 -0.18 -15.41
N GLU A 268 6.64 1.09 -15.76
CA GLU A 268 7.37 2.14 -15.01
C GLU A 268 6.52 2.73 -13.88
N VAL A 269 5.20 2.50 -13.87
CA VAL A 269 4.33 2.98 -12.80
C VAL A 269 4.73 2.34 -11.46
N SER A 270 5.02 3.18 -10.47
CA SER A 270 5.18 2.80 -9.07
C SER A 270 3.83 2.32 -8.50
N GLU A 271 3.83 1.15 -7.86
CA GLU A 271 2.70 0.67 -7.05
C GLU A 271 2.86 1.04 -5.55
N ALA A 272 3.97 1.70 -5.19
CA ALA A 272 4.30 2.10 -3.83
C ALA A 272 4.10 3.60 -3.55
N GLY A 273 3.94 4.42 -4.59
CA GLY A 273 3.72 5.86 -4.46
C GLY A 273 2.94 6.49 -5.62
N PHE A 274 2.25 7.59 -5.32
CA PHE A 274 1.56 8.44 -6.29
C PHE A 274 1.59 9.90 -5.83
N ARG A 275 1.15 10.84 -6.66
CA ARG A 275 1.02 12.26 -6.31
C ARG A 275 -0.41 12.73 -6.48
N LEU A 276 -0.88 13.61 -5.60
CA LEU A 276 -2.12 14.37 -5.77
C LEU A 276 -1.80 15.85 -5.93
N ARG A 277 -2.44 16.49 -6.89
CA ARG A 277 -2.48 17.95 -7.05
C ARG A 277 -3.84 18.46 -6.62
N ARG A 278 -3.90 19.48 -5.76
CA ARG A 278 -5.14 20.16 -5.35
C ARG A 278 -4.95 21.68 -5.38
N TRP A 279 -5.69 22.35 -6.27
CA TRP A 279 -5.51 23.78 -6.58
C TRP A 279 -6.84 24.52 -6.63
N ILE A 280 -6.80 25.84 -6.46
CA ILE A 280 -7.95 26.74 -6.68
C ILE A 280 -7.76 27.49 -7.99
N GLN A 281 -8.83 27.68 -8.75
CA GLN A 281 -8.83 28.49 -9.97
C GLN A 281 -9.62 29.79 -9.80
N PHE A 282 -8.93 30.93 -9.77
CA PHE A 282 -9.53 32.25 -9.73
C PHE A 282 -9.27 33.00 -11.05
N GLY A 283 -10.30 33.06 -11.90
CA GLY A 283 -10.15 33.61 -13.26
C GLY A 283 -9.18 32.76 -14.09
N GLY A 284 -8.20 33.41 -14.73
CA GLY A 284 -7.11 32.73 -15.43
C GLY A 284 -5.96 32.27 -14.54
N ASN A 285 -5.96 32.63 -13.24
CA ASN A 285 -4.87 32.34 -12.33
C ASN A 285 -5.17 31.10 -11.46
N MET A 286 -4.10 30.40 -11.11
CA MET A 286 -4.12 29.19 -10.29
C MET A 286 -3.33 29.42 -9.01
N SER A 287 -3.85 28.95 -7.87
CA SER A 287 -3.16 29.01 -6.57
C SER A 287 -3.24 27.67 -5.84
N THR A 288 -2.29 27.42 -4.93
CA THR A 288 -2.36 26.26 -4.05
C THR A 288 -3.60 26.32 -3.17
N PHE A 289 -4.24 25.16 -2.92
CA PHE A 289 -5.34 25.06 -1.96
C PHE A 289 -4.86 24.80 -0.53
N GLU A 290 -3.70 24.16 -0.37
CA GLU A 290 -3.33 23.51 0.90
C GLU A 290 -2.00 23.99 1.48
N VAL A 291 -2.06 24.49 2.71
CA VAL A 291 -0.89 24.91 3.50
C VAL A 291 0.02 23.71 3.79
N GLY A 292 1.31 23.84 3.50
CA GLY A 292 2.29 22.78 3.70
C GLY A 292 2.51 21.87 2.48
N THR A 293 1.72 22.02 1.41
CA THR A 293 2.11 21.52 0.08
C THR A 293 3.15 22.44 -0.57
N VAL A 294 3.87 21.95 -1.58
CA VAL A 294 4.79 22.76 -2.40
C VAL A 294 3.97 23.68 -3.32
N MET A 295 4.59 24.71 -3.91
CA MET A 295 3.95 25.83 -4.63
C MET A 295 2.94 25.49 -5.76
N ASP A 296 2.80 24.23 -6.19
CA ASP A 296 1.79 23.77 -7.16
C ASP A 296 0.60 22.99 -6.53
N GLY A 297 0.50 22.96 -5.19
CA GLY A 297 -0.57 22.23 -4.49
C GLY A 297 -0.41 20.72 -4.56
N VAL A 298 0.82 20.24 -4.81
CA VAL A 298 1.13 18.82 -4.98
C VAL A 298 1.63 18.22 -3.67
N SER A 299 1.16 17.00 -3.39
CA SER A 299 1.65 16.12 -2.34
C SER A 299 1.86 14.70 -2.86
N THR A 300 2.99 14.10 -2.51
CA THR A 300 3.35 12.71 -2.77
C THR A 300 2.81 11.82 -1.65
N PHE A 301 2.16 10.73 -2.00
CA PHE A 301 1.71 9.68 -1.09
C PHE A 301 2.58 8.44 -1.24
N GLY A 302 2.83 7.75 -0.13
CA GLY A 302 3.52 6.46 -0.06
C GLY A 302 2.71 5.47 0.77
N THR A 303 2.95 4.18 0.56
CA THR A 303 2.30 3.07 1.27
C THR A 303 3.12 2.56 2.46
N LEU A 304 2.50 1.75 3.32
CA LEU A 304 3.16 0.96 4.36
C LEU A 304 3.02 -0.53 4.06
N ARG A 305 4.10 -1.28 4.24
CA ARG A 305 4.05 -2.75 4.18
C ARG A 305 3.12 -3.30 5.29
N PRO A 306 2.28 -4.32 5.01
CA PRO A 306 1.38 -4.91 6.01
C PRO A 306 2.07 -5.41 7.29
N ASP A 307 3.29 -5.93 7.20
CA ASP A 307 4.07 -6.41 8.33
C ASP A 307 4.59 -5.29 9.26
N LEU A 308 4.47 -4.01 8.84
CA LEU A 308 4.79 -2.86 9.68
C LEU A 308 3.65 -2.47 10.63
N TYR A 309 2.41 -2.81 10.30
CA TYR A 309 1.21 -2.42 11.06
C TYR A 309 0.30 -3.58 11.49
N THR A 310 0.62 -4.83 11.12
CA THR A 310 -0.14 -6.00 11.60
C THR A 310 0.47 -6.51 12.91
N PRO A 311 -0.28 -6.53 14.04
CA PRO A 311 0.22 -7.08 15.30
C PRO A 311 0.39 -8.60 15.21
N THR A 312 1.43 -9.12 15.86
CA THR A 312 1.67 -10.57 16.00
C THR A 312 1.90 -10.95 17.45
N LYS A 313 1.91 -12.25 17.77
CA LYS A 313 2.21 -12.73 19.14
C LYS A 313 3.57 -12.24 19.66
N ASP A 314 4.58 -12.15 18.79
CA ASP A 314 5.93 -11.67 19.12
C ASP A 314 6.08 -10.15 19.05
N LYS A 315 5.12 -9.48 18.41
CA LYS A 315 5.09 -8.03 18.20
C LYS A 315 3.71 -7.46 18.57
N PRO A 316 3.23 -7.63 19.81
CA PRO A 316 1.84 -7.33 20.16
C PRO A 316 1.51 -5.85 20.06
N TYR A 317 2.46 -4.95 20.29
CA TYR A 317 2.27 -3.49 20.21
C TYR A 317 2.38 -2.91 18.78
N GLN A 318 2.75 -3.72 17.78
CA GLN A 318 2.98 -3.24 16.43
C GLN A 318 1.67 -2.89 15.72
N GLY A 319 1.50 -1.66 15.26
CA GLY A 319 0.30 -1.22 14.55
C GLY A 319 0.26 0.24 14.18
N ILE A 320 -0.90 0.65 13.64
CA ILE A 320 -1.30 2.07 13.56
C ILE A 320 -1.99 2.43 14.87
N TRP A 321 -1.56 3.55 15.45
CA TRP A 321 -2.03 4.11 16.69
C TRP A 321 -2.47 5.55 16.48
N ILE A 322 -3.31 6.03 17.39
CA ILE A 322 -3.62 7.45 17.53
C ILE A 322 -3.33 7.90 18.96
N GLY A 323 -2.75 9.07 19.15
CA GLY A 323 -2.41 9.63 20.45
C GLY A 323 -2.83 11.09 20.64
N ASP A 324 -3.02 11.50 21.89
CA ASP A 324 -3.31 12.90 22.26
C ASP A 324 -2.01 13.70 22.49
N TYR A 325 -1.69 14.60 21.56
CA TYR A 325 -0.58 15.58 21.64
C TYR A 325 -1.07 16.94 22.17
N SER A 326 -1.99 16.89 23.14
CA SER A 326 -2.53 18.04 23.87
C SER A 326 -2.95 19.19 22.95
N GLY A 327 -2.21 20.30 22.94
CA GLY A 327 -2.51 21.50 22.15
C GLY A 327 -2.35 21.33 20.63
N HIS A 328 -1.68 20.27 20.16
CA HIS A 328 -1.48 19.98 18.74
C HIS A 328 -2.55 19.03 18.17
N GLY A 329 -3.42 18.47 19.00
CA GLY A 329 -4.52 17.59 18.59
C GLY A 329 -4.16 16.10 18.64
N SER A 330 -4.77 15.31 17.75
CA SER A 330 -4.63 13.85 17.74
C SER A 330 -3.84 13.33 16.53
N ASP A 331 -2.63 12.83 16.80
CA ASP A 331 -1.68 12.37 15.77
C ASP A 331 -1.72 10.85 15.58
N LYS A 332 -1.47 10.43 14.35
CA LYS A 332 -1.47 9.03 13.92
C LYS A 332 -0.03 8.55 13.80
N ILE A 333 0.26 7.45 14.45
CA ILE A 333 1.61 6.92 14.70
C ILE A 333 1.66 5.49 14.20
N MET A 334 2.73 5.12 13.52
CA MET A 334 3.12 3.74 13.30
C MET A 334 4.08 3.31 14.41
N THR A 335 3.96 2.08 14.91
CA THR A 335 4.90 1.52 15.89
C THR A 335 5.80 0.42 15.28
N PRO A 336 6.78 0.77 14.42
CA PRO A 336 7.65 -0.23 13.82
C PRO A 336 8.64 -0.78 14.86
N ARG A 337 8.66 -2.10 15.03
CA ARG A 337 9.81 -2.79 15.64
C ARG A 337 10.90 -2.91 14.59
N ARG A 338 12.10 -2.39 14.86
CA ARG A 338 13.26 -2.60 13.98
C ARG A 338 13.68 -4.07 13.99
N LEU A 339 14.08 -4.56 12.83
CA LEU A 339 15.03 -5.66 12.71
C LEU A 339 16.47 -5.09 12.71
N ASP A 340 17.42 -6.00 12.91
CA ASP A 340 18.85 -5.86 12.64
C ASP A 340 19.72 -4.99 13.58
N HIS A 341 20.56 -5.70 14.33
CA HIS A 341 21.97 -5.32 14.46
C HIS A 341 22.72 -5.93 13.27
N SER A 342 23.32 -5.09 12.42
CA SER A 342 24.39 -5.56 11.54
C SER A 342 25.59 -6.01 12.38
N ALA A 343 26.31 -7.02 11.91
CA ALA A 343 27.45 -7.59 12.62
C ALA A 343 28.59 -6.56 12.75
N ALA A 344 28.74 -5.96 13.93
CA ALA A 344 29.95 -5.25 14.30
C ALA A 344 31.03 -6.28 14.66
N GLY A 345 32.21 -6.16 14.04
CA GLY A 345 33.18 -7.25 13.97
C GLY A 345 33.75 -7.69 15.32
N ALA A 346 33.76 -9.01 15.55
CA ALA A 346 34.70 -9.65 16.46
C ALA A 346 35.85 -10.23 15.62
N THR A 347 37.03 -9.62 15.72
CA THR A 347 38.26 -10.13 15.11
C THR A 347 38.61 -11.49 15.69
N VAL A 348 38.80 -12.48 14.81
CA VAL A 348 39.24 -13.83 15.20
C VAL A 348 40.73 -13.80 15.52
N GLU A 349 41.09 -13.78 16.79
CA GLU A 349 42.44 -14.15 17.25
C GLU A 349 42.39 -15.49 18.00
N ASN A 350 43.27 -16.40 17.57
CA ASN A 350 43.38 -17.75 18.13
C ASN A 350 44.24 -17.74 19.40
N ALA A 351 43.72 -18.28 20.50
CA ALA A 351 44.54 -18.81 21.60
C ALA A 351 43.90 -20.08 22.16
N ALA A 352 44.69 -21.14 22.30
CA ALA A 352 44.20 -22.49 22.62
C ALA A 352 44.48 -22.92 24.07
N SER A 353 43.70 -23.91 24.52
CA SER A 353 43.83 -24.71 25.78
C SER A 353 43.52 -23.94 27.08
N SER A 354 42.74 -24.47 28.03
CA SER A 354 42.78 -25.84 28.53
C SER A 354 41.53 -26.25 29.36
N SER A 355 41.43 -27.56 29.57
CA SER A 355 40.41 -28.44 30.16
C SER A 355 39.80 -28.15 31.55
N GLN A 356 38.55 -28.65 31.68
CA GLN A 356 37.91 -29.31 32.86
C GLN A 356 37.15 -28.50 33.94
N ALA A 357 35.86 -28.30 33.66
CA ALA A 357 34.70 -28.77 34.44
C ALA A 357 34.61 -28.54 35.97
N THR A 358 33.58 -27.76 36.36
CA THR A 358 32.57 -28.25 37.33
C THR A 358 31.22 -27.57 37.09
N SER A 359 30.12 -28.29 37.36
CA SER A 359 28.76 -27.95 36.94
C SER A 359 28.03 -26.98 37.86
N SER A 360 27.24 -26.05 37.28
CA SER A 360 25.83 -25.83 37.68
C SER A 360 25.09 -24.86 36.74
N GLN A 361 23.90 -25.30 36.31
CA GLN A 361 22.83 -24.57 35.61
C GLN A 361 23.10 -24.08 34.17
N ASN A 362 22.46 -24.79 33.24
CA ASN A 362 22.33 -24.42 31.83
C ASN A 362 21.52 -23.13 31.68
N VAL A 363 22.10 -22.14 31.01
CA VAL A 363 21.34 -21.14 30.25
C VAL A 363 21.73 -21.36 28.79
N GLU A 364 20.79 -21.81 27.96
CA GLU A 364 21.06 -21.99 26.54
C GLU A 364 21.40 -20.65 25.87
N PRO A 365 22.43 -20.59 25.01
CA PRO A 365 22.74 -19.39 24.24
C PRO A 365 21.78 -19.28 23.04
N GLY A 366 20.51 -18.96 23.31
CA GLY A 366 19.47 -18.79 22.29
C GLY A 366 18.26 -18.00 22.79
N ASN A 367 17.70 -17.14 21.93
CA ASN A 367 16.50 -16.34 22.15
C ASN A 367 16.50 -15.37 23.36
N VAL A 368 17.14 -14.21 23.19
CA VAL A 368 16.60 -12.95 23.75
C VAL A 368 15.72 -12.29 22.67
N PRO A 369 14.39 -12.46 22.68
CA PRO A 369 13.54 -11.85 21.67
C PRO A 369 13.58 -10.33 21.79
N TYR A 370 13.98 -9.64 20.72
CA TYR A 370 14.16 -8.18 20.62
C TYR A 370 13.04 -7.41 21.33
N ARG A 371 13.43 -6.57 22.31
CA ARG A 371 12.51 -5.95 23.28
C ARG A 371 12.21 -4.47 23.03
N GLY A 372 12.73 -3.86 21.96
CA GLY A 372 12.54 -2.42 21.71
C GLY A 372 11.18 -2.07 21.08
N LEU A 373 10.64 -0.90 21.43
CA LEU A 373 9.49 -0.26 20.81
C LEU A 373 9.89 1.14 20.29
N LYS A 374 9.52 1.46 19.05
CA LYS A 374 9.66 2.82 18.50
C LYS A 374 8.33 3.25 17.92
N ALA A 375 8.00 4.53 18.08
CA ALA A 375 6.81 5.16 17.53
C ALA A 375 7.24 6.23 16.53
N ILE A 376 6.84 6.09 15.27
CA ILE A 376 7.10 7.04 14.17
C ILE A 376 5.78 7.74 13.80
N LYS A 377 5.78 9.07 13.73
CA LYS A 377 4.62 9.85 13.32
C LYS A 377 4.30 9.62 11.83
N LEU A 378 3.10 9.14 11.50
CA LEU A 378 2.58 9.14 10.13
C LEU A 378 1.88 10.46 9.81
N THR A 379 1.22 11.04 10.81
CA THR A 379 0.91 12.47 10.87
C THR A 379 1.62 13.08 12.06
N GLY A 380 2.05 14.33 11.94
CA GLY A 380 2.70 15.04 13.03
C GLY A 380 2.35 16.52 13.06
N ASP A 381 3.27 17.30 13.62
CA ASP A 381 3.03 18.70 13.95
C ASP A 381 4.29 19.55 13.67
N PRO A 382 4.24 20.89 13.81
CA PRO A 382 5.40 21.74 13.56
C PRO A 382 6.58 21.55 14.51
N ASN A 383 6.40 20.92 15.67
CA ASN A 383 7.45 20.59 16.63
C ASN A 383 8.03 19.22 16.31
N VAL A 384 7.23 18.14 16.30
CA VAL A 384 7.67 16.80 15.89
C VAL A 384 6.92 16.40 14.61
N PRO A 385 7.55 16.51 13.42
CA PRO A 385 6.87 16.29 12.15
C PRO A 385 6.64 14.81 11.84
N ARG A 386 5.76 14.53 10.87
CA ARG A 386 5.63 13.20 10.23
C ARG A 386 7.01 12.67 9.79
N GLY A 387 7.19 11.35 9.81
CA GLY A 387 8.46 10.69 9.54
C GLY A 387 9.38 10.59 10.76
N GLU A 388 9.21 11.45 11.77
CA GLU A 388 10.05 11.42 12.97
C GLU A 388 9.60 10.40 14.01
N ILE A 389 10.58 9.87 14.74
CA ILE A 389 10.33 9.07 15.94
C ILE A 389 9.80 10.01 17.03
N THR A 390 8.62 9.79 17.57
CA THR A 390 8.06 10.60 18.67
C THR A 390 8.35 10.04 20.05
N PHE A 391 8.53 8.73 20.18
CA PHE A 391 9.10 8.11 21.38
C PHE A 391 9.75 6.75 21.07
N LYS A 392 10.64 6.32 21.96
CA LYS A 392 11.31 5.01 21.89
C LYS A 392 11.49 4.42 23.29
N ALA A 393 11.40 3.10 23.42
CA ALA A 393 11.78 2.36 24.61
C ALA A 393 12.71 1.22 24.16
N ASP A 394 13.89 1.11 24.76
CA ASP A 394 14.90 0.17 24.31
C ASP A 394 14.60 -1.27 24.77
N ASP A 395 13.89 -1.43 25.90
CA ASP A 395 13.39 -2.71 26.42
C ASP A 395 11.98 -2.52 27.03
N ILE A 396 10.96 -3.18 26.46
CA ILE A 396 9.57 -3.24 26.99
C ILE A 396 9.29 -4.54 27.77
N GLY A 397 10.32 -5.33 28.04
CA GLY A 397 10.34 -6.54 28.86
C GLY A 397 10.89 -6.29 30.28
N PRO A 398 11.42 -7.32 30.96
CA PRO A 398 11.81 -7.21 32.36
C PRO A 398 12.89 -6.17 32.65
N ASN A 399 13.97 -6.07 31.85
CA ASN A 399 15.10 -5.19 32.19
C ASN A 399 14.76 -3.70 32.04
N GLY A 400 13.82 -3.37 31.15
CA GLY A 400 13.29 -2.01 31.02
C GLY A 400 12.12 -1.69 31.96
N THR A 401 11.58 -2.68 32.69
CA THR A 401 10.47 -2.48 33.62
C THR A 401 10.95 -1.78 34.89
N ILE A 402 10.46 -0.56 35.11
CA ILE A 402 10.69 0.24 36.32
C ILE A 402 9.87 -0.31 37.49
N ARG A 403 8.60 -0.64 37.24
CA ARG A 403 7.66 -1.17 38.23
C ARG A 403 6.41 -1.77 37.59
N ILE A 404 5.64 -2.49 38.40
CA ILE A 404 4.21 -2.72 38.15
C ILE A 404 3.42 -1.54 38.75
N ALA A 405 2.39 -1.08 38.08
CA ALA A 405 1.50 -0.03 38.59
C ALA A 405 0.47 -0.59 39.58
N ASP A 406 0.28 0.14 40.67
CA ASP A 406 -0.58 -0.18 41.81
C ASP A 406 -1.76 0.80 41.94
N GLU A 407 -1.57 2.02 41.43
CA GLU A 407 -2.60 3.04 41.26
C GLU A 407 -3.78 2.52 40.43
N GLU A 408 -5.00 2.85 40.85
CA GLU A 408 -6.25 2.29 40.33
C GLU A 408 -6.38 2.35 38.80
N MET A 409 -6.06 3.50 38.20
CA MET A 409 -6.21 3.73 36.76
C MET A 409 -5.24 2.96 35.86
N PHE A 410 -4.13 2.46 36.41
CA PHE A 410 -3.09 1.72 35.68
C PHE A 410 -2.79 0.36 36.33
N ARG A 411 -3.64 -0.12 37.24
CA ARG A 411 -3.34 -1.27 38.11
C ARG A 411 -2.96 -2.52 37.30
N GLY A 412 -1.80 -3.09 37.60
CA GLY A 412 -1.24 -4.25 36.93
C GLY A 412 -0.45 -3.93 35.65
N ALA A 413 -0.52 -2.70 35.12
CA ALA A 413 0.26 -2.30 33.95
C ALA A 413 1.76 -2.28 34.27
N ARG A 414 2.58 -2.66 33.28
CA ARG A 414 4.04 -2.53 33.39
C ARG A 414 4.46 -1.12 32.99
N VAL A 415 5.20 -0.45 33.87
CA VAL A 415 5.78 0.87 33.60
C VAL A 415 7.23 0.65 33.20
N VAL A 416 7.62 1.07 31.99
CA VAL A 416 8.93 0.84 31.39
C VAL A 416 9.65 2.15 31.05
N ASN A 417 10.98 2.13 31.06
CA ASN A 417 11.80 3.27 30.65
C ASN A 417 11.59 3.61 29.18
N SER A 418 11.51 4.90 28.86
CA SER A 418 11.32 5.40 27.50
C SER A 418 11.95 6.78 27.32
N TRP A 419 12.11 7.21 26.07
CA TRP A 419 12.57 8.52 25.67
C TRP A 419 11.52 9.17 24.78
N GLY A 420 11.05 10.36 25.17
CA GLY A 420 10.13 11.17 24.38
C GLY A 420 10.91 12.18 23.55
N HIS A 421 10.57 12.30 22.27
CA HIS A 421 11.18 13.28 21.37
C HIS A 421 10.44 14.61 21.48
N ILE A 422 11.18 15.70 21.70
CA ILE A 422 10.67 17.06 21.73
C ILE A 422 11.53 17.97 20.86
N ALA A 423 10.96 19.07 20.34
CA ALA A 423 11.69 20.11 19.64
C ALA A 423 10.95 21.46 19.73
N ALA A 424 11.62 22.56 19.42
CA ALA A 424 10.96 23.83 19.16
C ALA A 424 10.31 23.84 17.76
N THR A 425 9.46 24.83 17.49
CA THR A 425 8.73 24.98 16.23
C THR A 425 9.65 24.94 15.01
N ASN A 426 9.19 24.25 13.95
CA ASN A 426 9.95 23.82 12.77
C ASN A 426 11.04 22.78 13.08
N PHE A 427 10.78 21.87 14.03
CA PHE A 427 11.70 20.80 14.44
C PHE A 427 13.10 21.32 14.79
N ALA A 428 13.17 22.47 15.47
CA ALA A 428 14.41 23.16 15.77
C ALA A 428 14.94 22.79 17.16
N ARG A 429 16.23 22.44 17.25
CA ARG A 429 16.88 21.99 18.50
C ARG A 429 16.15 20.80 19.12
N ASP A 430 15.93 19.78 18.30
CA ASP A 430 15.33 18.53 18.72
C ASP A 430 16.18 17.81 19.77
N THR A 431 15.53 17.09 20.68
CA THR A 431 16.20 16.27 21.70
C THR A 431 15.27 15.22 22.30
N TYR A 432 15.87 14.16 22.84
CA TYR A 432 15.15 13.13 23.57
C TYR A 432 15.23 13.39 25.08
N ILE A 433 14.08 13.55 25.72
CA ILE A 433 13.97 13.64 27.18
C ILE A 433 13.57 12.27 27.77
N PRO A 434 14.01 11.93 29.00
CA PRO A 434 13.49 10.79 29.74
C PRO A 434 11.96 10.82 29.85
N SER A 435 11.36 9.64 29.88
CA SER A 435 9.92 9.44 29.98
C SER A 435 9.60 7.99 30.39
N GLN A 436 8.33 7.66 30.59
CA GLN A 436 7.91 6.29 30.94
C GLN A 436 6.72 5.86 30.10
N LEU A 437 6.76 4.65 29.54
CA LEU A 437 5.58 4.04 28.92
C LEU A 437 4.86 3.15 29.93
N ILE A 438 3.55 3.27 29.95
CA ILE A 438 2.64 2.49 30.80
C ILE A 438 1.89 1.54 29.86
N LEU A 439 2.23 0.26 29.93
CA LEU A 439 1.72 -0.79 29.05
C LEU A 439 0.42 -1.34 29.63
N ILE A 440 -0.70 -0.68 29.32
CA ILE A 440 -2.03 -0.97 29.89
C ILE A 440 -2.64 -2.22 29.24
N SER A 441 -2.60 -2.30 27.92
CA SER A 441 -2.99 -3.47 27.13
C SER A 441 -2.26 -3.48 25.78
N ASN A 442 -2.48 -4.50 24.96
CA ASN A 442 -1.92 -4.53 23.60
C ASN A 442 -2.46 -3.40 22.70
N ASP A 443 -3.61 -2.80 23.04
CA ASP A 443 -4.33 -1.82 22.20
C ASP A 443 -4.46 -0.45 22.88
N CYS A 444 -3.92 -0.31 24.10
CA CYS A 444 -3.84 0.93 24.84
C CYS A 444 -2.51 1.03 25.60
N ILE A 445 -1.79 2.13 25.37
CA ILE A 445 -0.61 2.51 26.14
C ILE A 445 -0.77 3.96 26.59
N ALA A 446 -0.14 4.31 27.71
CA ALA A 446 0.03 5.71 28.11
C ALA A 446 1.51 6.08 28.16
N HIS A 447 1.83 7.35 27.94
CA HIS A 447 3.18 7.89 27.92
C HIS A 447 3.26 9.04 28.92
N TYR A 448 4.05 8.85 29.97
CA TYR A 448 4.34 9.84 30.98
C TYR A 448 5.59 10.62 30.59
N TRP A 449 5.38 11.87 30.18
CA TRP A 449 6.40 12.85 29.88
C TRP A 449 6.87 13.48 31.19
N THR A 450 7.93 12.92 31.79
CA THR A 450 8.32 13.21 33.18
C THR A 450 8.68 14.66 33.41
N GLU A 451 9.36 15.30 32.46
CA GLU A 451 9.76 16.72 32.56
C GLU A 451 8.61 17.69 32.25
N LEU A 452 7.59 17.24 31.51
CA LEU A 452 6.42 18.04 31.13
C LEU A 452 5.26 17.89 32.13
N GLY A 453 5.35 16.96 33.09
CA GLY A 453 4.28 16.70 34.05
C GLY A 453 2.97 16.21 33.40
N HIS A 454 3.04 15.49 32.28
CA HIS A 454 1.86 15.12 31.49
C HIS A 454 1.81 13.63 31.14
N ILE A 455 0.62 13.03 31.20
CA ILE A 455 0.35 11.67 30.69
C ILE A 455 -0.62 11.74 29.51
N SER A 456 -0.14 11.33 28.33
CA SER A 456 -0.94 11.11 27.12
C SER A 456 -1.30 9.64 26.97
N TYR A 457 -2.47 9.32 26.41
CA TYR A 457 -2.79 7.95 25.97
C TYR A 457 -2.69 7.80 24.46
N TYR A 458 -2.49 6.56 24.04
CA TYR A 458 -2.52 6.10 22.67
C TYR A 458 -3.45 4.89 22.57
N ARG A 459 -4.25 4.85 21.50
CA ARG A 459 -5.13 3.74 21.15
C ARG A 459 -4.75 3.17 19.80
N ARG A 460 -4.79 1.85 19.65
CA ARG A 460 -4.64 1.21 18.34
C ARG A 460 -5.87 1.52 17.47
N ILE A 461 -5.64 1.70 16.18
CA ILE A 461 -6.71 1.79 15.17
C ILE A 461 -6.90 0.41 14.52
N ASP A 462 -8.13 -0.08 14.45
CA ASP A 462 -8.50 -1.20 13.59
C ASP A 462 -8.75 -0.68 12.17
N ILE A 463 -7.79 -0.92 11.27
CA ILE A 463 -7.81 -0.45 9.89
C ILE A 463 -8.86 -1.20 9.07
N ASP A 464 -9.06 -2.49 9.33
CA ASP A 464 -10.01 -3.32 8.58
C ASP A 464 -11.45 -3.03 9.00
N GLN A 465 -11.69 -2.69 10.27
CA GLN A 465 -12.98 -2.13 10.71
C GLN A 465 -13.29 -0.80 10.01
N LEU A 466 -12.32 0.11 9.89
CA LEU A 466 -12.52 1.40 9.21
C LEU A 466 -12.84 1.23 7.72
N LEU A 467 -12.21 0.27 7.04
CA LEU A 467 -12.47 -0.01 5.62
C LEU A 467 -13.90 -0.51 5.34
N ASN A 468 -14.62 -0.98 6.37
CA ASN A 468 -15.98 -1.49 6.29
C ASN A 468 -17.08 -0.46 6.68
N GLN A 469 -16.74 0.83 6.89
CA GLN A 469 -17.69 1.91 7.23
C GLN A 469 -18.51 2.44 6.04
#